data_AF-A0A8J7IG29-F1
#
_entry.id   AF-A0A8J7IG29-F1
#
_cell.length_a   1.000
_cell.length_b   1.000
_cell.length_c   1.000
_cell.angle_alpha   90.00
_cell.angle_beta   90.00
_cell.angle_gamma   90.00
#
_symmetry.space_group_name_H-M   'P 1'
#
loop_
_entity.id
_entity.type
_entity.pdbx_description
1 polymer ?
#
loop_
_entity_poly.entity_id
_entity_poly.type
_entity_poly.pdbx_seq_one_letter_code
_entity_poly.pdbx_strand_id
1 'polypeptide(L)'
;MARKSPQAKATSSEVLECVQQNCPSCGKPMWNEYNNLRRVRTLKGVVQLLLKIRRCQNKSCERYRIKYRPEQEGSWALPQQEFGLDVIALVGALRYQE
;
A
#
# COMPACT_ATOMS: atom_id res chain seq x y z
N MET A 1 23.69 -1.29 -5.74
CA MET A 1 24.11 0.12 -5.58
C MET A 1 23.34 0.72 -4.42
N ALA A 2 24.02 1.27 -3.40
CA ALA A 2 23.36 2.03 -2.34
C ALA A 2 23.03 3.43 -2.85
N ARG A 3 21.85 3.95 -2.48
CA ARG A 3 21.37 5.27 -2.92
C ARG A 3 22.29 6.37 -2.37
N LYS A 4 22.84 7.22 -3.24
CA LYS A 4 23.74 8.34 -2.86
C LYS A 4 22.99 9.59 -2.36
N SER A 5 21.70 9.72 -2.70
CA SER A 5 20.88 10.89 -2.37
C SER A 5 19.74 10.53 -1.40
N PRO A 6 19.36 11.45 -0.49
CA PRO A 6 18.23 11.25 0.40
C PRO A 6 16.93 11.02 -0.40
N GLN A 7 16.04 10.17 0.11
CA GLN A 7 14.69 10.09 -0.46
C GLN A 7 14.00 11.46 -0.34
N ALA A 8 13.41 11.93 -1.44
CA ALA A 8 12.60 13.13 -1.45
C ALA A 8 11.53 13.07 -0.35
N LYS A 9 11.33 14.21 0.33
CA LYS A 9 10.31 14.36 1.37
C LYS A 9 8.92 14.14 0.77
N ALA A 10 8.03 13.56 1.57
CA ALA A 10 6.65 13.38 1.17
C ALA A 10 5.98 14.75 0.99
N THR A 11 5.34 14.94 -0.16
CA THR A 11 4.52 16.09 -0.51
C THR A 11 3.13 15.97 0.12
N SER A 12 2.60 14.75 0.23
CA SER A 12 1.32 14.45 0.86
C SER A 12 1.38 13.14 1.65
N SER A 13 0.45 12.96 2.59
CA SER A 13 0.29 11.73 3.37
C SER A 13 -1.14 11.21 3.27
N GLU A 14 -1.28 9.92 2.97
CA GLU A 14 -2.57 9.25 2.84
C GLU A 14 -2.65 8.05 3.79
N VAL A 15 -3.77 7.93 4.50
CA VAL A 15 -4.02 6.79 5.40
C VAL A 15 -4.90 5.78 4.66
N LEU A 16 -4.38 4.58 4.47
CA LEU A 16 -5.10 3.50 3.81
C LEU A 16 -5.62 2.50 4.84
N GLU A 17 -6.94 2.35 4.86
CA GLU A 17 -7.64 1.34 5.65
C GLU A 17 -8.07 0.16 4.77
N CYS A 18 -8.20 -1.02 5.39
CA CYS A 18 -8.80 -2.16 4.71
C CYS A 18 -10.29 -1.88 4.49
N VAL A 19 -10.76 -2.08 3.26
CA VAL A 19 -12.19 -1.98 2.91
C VAL A 19 -12.99 -2.96 3.77
N GLN A 20 -12.46 -4.18 3.90
CA GLN A 20 -13.06 -5.20 4.73
C GLN A 20 -12.51 -5.16 6.16
N GLN A 21 -13.34 -4.67 7.10
CA GLN A 21 -12.97 -4.56 8.51
C GLN A 21 -13.22 -5.85 9.32
N ASN A 22 -14.08 -6.73 8.81
CA ASN A 22 -14.44 -8.00 9.44
C ASN A 22 -13.76 -9.16 8.72
N CYS A 23 -13.39 -10.21 9.44
CA CYS A 23 -12.74 -11.35 8.82
C CYS A 23 -13.71 -12.04 7.84
N PRO A 24 -13.37 -12.21 6.55
CA PRO A 24 -14.24 -12.89 5.58
C PRO A 24 -14.50 -14.37 5.92
N SER A 25 -13.66 -14.99 6.76
CA SER A 25 -13.84 -16.40 7.16
C SER A 25 -14.72 -16.57 8.40
N CYS A 26 -14.61 -15.69 9.40
CA CYS A 26 -15.36 -15.85 10.67
C CYS A 26 -16.27 -14.67 11.04
N GLY A 27 -16.35 -13.62 10.21
CA GLY A 27 -17.19 -12.44 10.44
C GLY A 27 -16.77 -11.52 11.60
N LYS A 28 -15.81 -11.94 12.44
CA LYS A 28 -15.36 -11.16 13.61
C LYS A 28 -14.57 -9.91 13.20
N PRO A 29 -14.64 -8.82 13.99
CA PRO A 29 -13.90 -7.60 13.70
C PRO A 29 -12.39 -7.84 13.73
N MET A 30 -11.68 -7.30 12.73
CA MET A 30 -10.23 -7.32 12.67
C MET A 30 -9.68 -5.98 13.17
N TRP A 31 -8.79 -6.07 14.15
CA TRP A 31 -8.14 -4.92 14.76
C TRP A 31 -6.88 -4.53 13.98
N ASN A 32 -6.58 -3.24 13.96
CA ASN A 32 -5.31 -2.75 13.46
C ASN A 32 -4.19 -3.22 14.41
N GLU A 33 -3.23 -3.96 13.89
CA GLU A 33 -2.12 -4.48 14.68
C GLU A 33 -0.91 -3.55 14.59
N TYR A 34 -0.58 -3.09 13.40
CA TYR A 34 0.50 -2.14 13.17
C TYR A 34 0.31 -1.35 11.88
N ASN A 35 0.99 -0.21 11.81
CA ASN A 35 1.01 0.63 10.63
C ASN A 35 2.30 0.38 9.84
N ASN A 36 2.19 0.28 8.52
CA ASN A 36 3.34 0.20 7.63
C ASN A 36 3.42 1.48 6.79
N LEU A 37 4.62 2.07 6.70
CA LEU A 37 4.86 3.29 5.94
C LEU A 37 5.46 2.93 4.58
N ARG A 38 4.81 3.37 3.51
CA ARG A 38 5.28 3.18 2.14
C ARG A 38 5.31 4.53 1.43
N ARG A 39 6.42 4.85 0.75
CA ARG A 39 6.52 6.05 -0.09
C ARG A 39 6.36 5.68 -1.55
N VAL A 40 5.47 6.38 -2.24
CA VAL A 40 5.18 6.21 -3.67
C VAL A 40 5.48 7.53 -4.38
N ARG A 41 6.24 7.45 -5.48
CA ARG A 41 6.55 8.58 -6.35
C ARG A 41 5.52 8.63 -7.47
N THR A 42 4.70 9.66 -7.43
CA THR A 42 3.72 9.97 -8.47
C THR A 42 4.22 11.15 -9.30
N LEU A 43 3.58 11.42 -10.44
CA LEU A 43 3.85 12.60 -11.27
C LEU A 43 3.57 13.92 -10.52
N LYS A 44 2.65 13.88 -9.54
CA LYS A 44 2.29 15.04 -8.71
C LYS A 44 3.24 15.27 -7.52
N GLY A 45 4.15 14.33 -7.25
CA GLY A 45 5.05 14.38 -6.12
C GLY A 45 5.13 13.07 -5.34
N VAL A 46 5.76 13.11 -4.17
CA VAL A 46 5.94 11.92 -3.33
C VAL A 46 4.79 11.81 -2.34
N VAL A 47 4.07 10.69 -2.36
CA VAL A 47 3.00 10.40 -1.41
C VAL A 47 3.50 9.40 -0.37
N GLN A 48 3.28 9.69 0.91
CA GLN A 48 3.52 8.76 2.00
C GLN A 48 2.23 8.05 2.38
N LEU A 49 2.14 6.77 2.08
CA LEU A 49 1.05 5.89 2.44
C LEU A 49 1.28 5.33 3.85
N LEU A 50 0.31 5.52 4.73
CA LEU A 50 0.22 4.86 6.03
C LEU A 50 -0.80 3.72 5.92
N LEU A 51 -0.28 2.50 5.84
CA LEU A 51 -1.07 1.28 5.67
C LEU A 51 -1.46 0.73 7.04
N LYS A 52 -2.75 0.69 7.36
CA LYS A 52 -3.25 0.03 8.58
C LYS A 52 -3.36 -1.48 8.34
N ILE A 53 -2.41 -2.24 8.87
CA ILE A 53 -2.39 -3.70 8.71
C ILE A 53 -3.25 -4.33 9.78
N ARG A 54 -4.26 -5.08 9.34
CA ARG A 54 -5.21 -5.75 10.23
C ARG A 54 -4.94 -7.25 10.29
N ARG A 55 -5.33 -7.87 11.41
CA ARG A 55 -5.31 -9.33 11.57
C ARG A 55 -6.55 -9.83 12.29
N CYS A 56 -6.95 -11.05 11.96
CA CYS A 56 -7.97 -11.75 12.72
C CYS A 56 -7.38 -12.25 14.05
N GLN A 57 -8.01 -11.87 15.18
CA GLN A 57 -7.62 -12.29 16.52
C GLN A 57 -8.31 -13.58 16.99
N ASN A 58 -9.19 -14.15 16.17
CA ASN A 58 -9.92 -15.35 16.51
C ASN A 58 -9.06 -16.60 16.33
N LYS A 59 -8.68 -17.26 17.43
CA LYS A 59 -7.85 -18.47 17.41
C LYS A 59 -8.48 -19.66 16.69
N SER A 60 -9.80 -19.72 16.62
CA SER A 60 -10.53 -20.79 15.91
C SER A 60 -10.73 -20.54 14.42
N CYS A 61 -10.31 -19.36 13.92
CA CYS A 61 -10.43 -19.04 12.50
C CYS A 61 -9.23 -19.60 11.74
N GLU A 62 -9.46 -20.19 10.58
CA GLU A 62 -8.41 -20.60 9.64
C GLU A 62 -7.48 -19.44 9.29
N ARG A 63 -8.02 -18.21 9.27
CA ARG A 63 -7.28 -16.99 8.97
C ARG A 63 -6.69 -16.30 10.21
N TYR A 64 -6.52 -17.02 11.32
CA TYR A 64 -5.88 -16.51 12.52
C TYR A 64 -4.48 -15.96 12.21
N ARG A 65 -4.19 -14.72 12.63
CA ARG A 65 -2.92 -14.02 12.41
C ARG A 65 -2.49 -13.83 10.93
N ILE A 66 -3.36 -14.08 9.96
CA ILE A 66 -3.08 -13.73 8.57
C ILE A 66 -3.16 -12.20 8.43
N LYS A 67 -2.13 -11.61 7.78
CA LYS A 67 -2.03 -10.16 7.54
C LYS A 67 -3.01 -9.74 6.44
N TYR A 68 -3.86 -8.77 6.75
CA TYR A 68 -4.69 -8.07 5.77
C TYR A 68 -4.07 -6.71 5.48
N ARG A 69 -3.66 -6.52 4.22
CA ARG A 69 -3.18 -5.24 3.71
C ARG A 69 -4.34 -4.49 3.07
N PRO A 70 -4.37 -3.15 3.13
CA PRO A 70 -5.42 -2.37 2.49
C PRO A 70 -5.38 -2.56 0.98
N GLU A 71 -6.53 -2.88 0.40
CA GLU A 71 -6.71 -3.21 -1.01
C GLU A 71 -6.34 -2.01 -1.91
N GLN A 72 -6.62 -0.81 -1.43
CA GLN A 72 -6.29 0.45 -2.10
C GLN A 72 -4.78 0.62 -2.35
N GLU A 73 -3.90 -0.08 -1.61
CA GLU A 73 -2.45 -0.04 -1.85
C GLU A 73 -2.10 -0.40 -3.30
N GLY A 74 -2.82 -1.36 -3.89
CA GLY A 74 -2.59 -1.82 -5.25
C GLY A 74 -2.92 -0.77 -6.32
N SER A 75 -3.82 0.16 -6.03
CA SER A 75 -4.17 1.27 -6.93
C SER A 75 -3.09 2.35 -6.99
N TRP A 76 -2.16 2.37 -6.04
CA TRP A 76 -1.08 3.37 -6.01
C TRP A 76 0.15 2.91 -6.76
N ALA A 77 0.66 1.71 -6.46
CA ALA A 77 1.91 1.22 -7.02
C ALA A 77 2.01 -0.32 -6.96
N LEU A 78 2.68 -0.89 -7.96
CA LEU A 78 2.98 -2.32 -8.01
C LEU A 78 3.76 -2.79 -6.77
N PRO A 79 3.64 -4.07 -6.36
CA PRO A 79 4.39 -4.60 -5.22
C PRO A 79 5.90 -4.33 -5.35
N GLN A 80 6.53 -3.92 -4.26
CA GLN A 80 7.98 -3.64 -4.15
C GLN A 80 8.50 -2.47 -5.02
N GLN A 81 7.64 -1.83 -5.83
CA GLN A 81 8.02 -0.68 -6.64
C GLN A 81 7.79 0.63 -5.87
N GLU A 82 8.67 1.61 -6.11
CA GLU A 82 8.54 2.97 -5.57
C GLU A 82 7.76 3.91 -6.49
N PHE A 83 7.59 3.56 -7.77
CA PHE A 83 6.89 4.40 -8.73
C PHE A 83 5.39 4.09 -8.77
N GLY A 84 4.60 5.15 -8.83
CA GLY A 84 3.16 5.07 -8.96
C GLY A 84 2.75 4.53 -10.32
N LEU A 85 1.53 4.01 -10.40
CA LEU A 85 0.96 3.51 -11.65
C LEU A 85 0.86 4.60 -12.73
N ASP A 86 0.72 5.87 -12.33
CA ASP A 86 0.71 7.03 -13.20
C ASP A 86 2.04 7.24 -13.93
N VAL A 87 3.16 7.10 -13.22
CA VAL A 87 4.51 7.16 -13.81
C VAL A 87 4.71 6.00 -14.78
N ILE A 88 4.31 4.79 -14.40
CA ILE A 88 4.42 3.60 -15.24
C ILE A 88 3.60 3.76 -16.52
N ALA A 89 2.35 4.24 -16.41
CA ALA A 89 1.48 4.50 -17.54
C ALA A 89 2.05 5.57 -18.48
N LEU A 90 2.60 6.65 -17.94
CA LEU A 90 3.25 7.69 -18.75
C LEU A 90 4.46 7.14 -19.52
N VAL A 91 5.33 6.37 -18.85
CA VAL A 91 6.50 5.75 -19.51
C VAL A 91 6.05 4.81 -20.63
N GLY A 92 4.99 4.04 -20.41
CA GLY A 92 4.38 3.19 -21.44
C GLY A 92 3.89 4.01 -22.63
N ALA A 93 3.12 5.07 -22.38
CA ALA A 93 2.60 5.96 -23.43
C ALA A 93 3.73 6.59 -24.26
N LEU A 94 4.76 7.14 -23.60
CA LEU A 94 5.90 7.77 -24.28
C LEU A 94 6.72 6.76 -25.09
N ARG A 95 6.82 5.51 -24.63
CA ARG A 95 7.61 4.48 -25.29
C ARG A 95 6.98 3.98 -26.60
N TYR A 96 5.65 4.03 -26.72
CA TYR A 96 4.91 3.56 -27.90
C TYR A 96 4.33 4.72 -28.73
N GLN A 97 4.85 5.94 -28.54
CA GLN A 97 4.52 7.11 -29.35
C GLN A 97 5.46 7.32 -30.54
N GLU A 98 6.47 6.46 -30.71
CA GLU A 98 7.32 6.33 -31.91
C GLU A 98 6.89 5.11 -32.74
#